data_AF-A0A7L4MTU8-F1
#
_entry.id   AF-A0A7L4MTU8-F1
#
_cell.length_a   1.000
_cell.length_b   1.000
_cell.length_c   1.000
_cell.angle_alpha   90.00
_cell.angle_beta   90.00
_cell.angle_gamma   90.00
#
_symmetry.space_group_name_H-M   'P 1'
#
loop_
_entity.id
_entity.type
_entity.pdbx_description
1 polymer ?
#
loop_
_entity_poly.entity_id
_entity_poly.type
_entity_poly.pdbx_seq_one_letter_code
_entity_poly.pdbx_strand_id
1 'polypeptide(L)'
;AKLIVETDTFGSRVRIKGAATARRNPLAERLLLKSPVLSPSQSNGKGKDCVFTEIVLENNYTALQNAKYEGWYMAFTRKGRPRKGSKTRQHQREVHFMKRLPKGHQTTEPHRRFEFLNYPFNRRSKRTRNSSSR
;
A
#
# COMPACT_ATOMS: atom_id res chain seq x y z
N ALA A 1 6.17 6.33 9.69
CA ALA A 1 5.00 7.20 9.86
C ALA A 1 3.82 6.35 10.32
N LYS A 2 2.91 6.88 11.14
CA LYS A 2 1.69 6.18 11.58
C LYS A 2 0.48 6.87 10.95
N LEU A 3 -0.35 6.10 10.29
CA LEU A 3 -1.59 6.55 9.64
C LEU A 3 -2.80 5.94 10.35
N ILE A 4 -3.89 6.67 10.35
CA ILE A 4 -5.22 6.21 10.74
C ILE A 4 -6.03 6.13 9.46
N VAL A 5 -6.59 4.96 9.16
CA VAL A 5 -7.40 4.73 7.96
C VAL A 5 -8.82 4.44 8.44
N GLU A 6 -9.74 5.33 8.09
CA GLU A 6 -11.17 5.22 8.42
C GLU A 6 -11.92 4.79 7.16
N THR A 7 -12.81 3.80 7.30
CA THR A 7 -13.68 3.40 6.19
C THR A 7 -14.78 4.42 6.03
N ASP A 8 -14.94 4.95 4.82
CA ASP A 8 -15.99 5.91 4.48
C ASP A 8 -17.30 5.20 4.11
N THR A 9 -17.22 4.21 3.23
CA THR A 9 -18.36 3.38 2.82
C THR A 9 -17.87 2.08 2.14
N PHE A 10 -18.80 1.25 1.67
CA PHE A 10 -18.52 0.02 0.93
C PHE A 10 -17.69 0.25 -0.34
N GLY A 11 -17.14 -0.83 -0.89
CA GLY A 11 -16.26 -0.77 -2.07
C GLY A 11 -14.88 -0.23 -1.72
N SER A 12 -14.38 -0.55 -0.53
CA SER A 12 -13.03 -0.20 -0.07
C SER A 12 -12.76 1.31 -0.11
N ARG A 13 -13.76 2.15 0.17
CA ARG A 13 -13.61 3.60 0.24
C ARG A 13 -13.11 4.02 1.61
N VAL A 14 -12.01 4.76 1.65
CA VAL A 14 -11.28 5.10 2.88
C VAL A 14 -10.86 6.57 2.93
N ARG A 15 -10.75 7.10 4.14
CA ARG A 15 -10.14 8.39 4.48
C ARG A 15 -8.85 8.13 5.24
N ILE A 16 -7.76 8.79 4.83
CA ILE A 16 -6.42 8.54 5.39
C ILE A 16 -5.94 9.78 6.15
N LYS A 17 -5.70 9.63 7.45
CA LYS A 17 -5.25 10.69 8.36
C LYS A 17 -3.91 10.34 9.00
N GLY A 18 -3.17 11.37 9.39
CA GLY A 18 -1.91 11.22 10.10
C GLY A 18 -2.10 11.08 11.61
N ALA A 19 -1.55 10.05 12.24
CA ALA A 19 -1.76 9.83 13.69
C ALA A 19 -1.04 10.86 14.57
N ALA A 20 0.09 11.43 14.14
CA ALA A 20 0.85 12.41 14.91
C ALA A 20 0.17 13.80 14.96
N THR A 21 -0.60 14.14 13.93
CA THR A 21 -1.31 15.42 13.84
C THR A 21 -2.54 15.46 14.75
N ALA A 22 -3.11 14.30 15.10
CA ALA A 22 -4.31 14.20 15.92
C ALA A 22 -4.15 14.64 17.38
N ARG A 23 -2.92 14.74 17.93
CA ARG A 23 -2.69 15.00 19.36
C ARG A 23 -2.55 16.46 19.77
N ARG A 24 -2.38 17.42 18.84
CA ARG A 24 -1.96 18.79 19.23
C ARG A 24 -3.00 19.89 19.01
N ASN A 25 -4.14 19.62 18.37
CA ASN A 25 -5.33 20.47 18.31
C ASN A 25 -6.42 19.71 17.52
N PRO A 26 -7.69 19.63 17.97
CA PRO A 26 -8.76 18.99 17.20
C PRO A 26 -9.07 19.72 15.87
N LEU A 27 -8.65 20.98 15.73
CA LEU A 27 -8.72 21.78 14.50
C LEU A 27 -7.53 21.57 13.55
N ALA A 28 -6.50 20.82 13.97
CA ALA A 28 -5.39 20.43 13.11
C ALA A 28 -5.74 19.15 12.34
N GLU A 29 -6.85 19.18 11.58
CA GLU A 29 -7.21 18.16 10.56
C GLU A 29 -6.25 18.22 9.37
N ARG A 30 -4.94 18.20 9.61
CA ARG A 30 -3.95 18.10 8.54
C ARG A 30 -3.94 16.65 8.11
N LEU A 31 -4.80 16.31 7.15
CA LEU A 31 -4.61 15.15 6.28
C LEU A 31 -3.11 15.11 5.92
N LEU A 32 -2.41 14.08 6.39
CA LEU A 32 -0.98 13.90 6.09
C LEU A 32 -0.76 13.63 4.60
N LEU A 33 -1.85 13.32 3.89
CA LEU A 33 -1.94 13.37 2.44
C LEU A 33 -3.01 14.39 2.06
N LYS A 34 -2.69 15.67 2.24
CA LYS A 34 -3.11 16.65 1.22
C LYS A 34 -2.61 16.05 -0.08
N SER A 35 -3.50 15.50 -0.90
CA SER A 35 -3.17 15.23 -2.28
C SER A 35 -2.55 16.54 -2.79
N PRO A 36 -1.29 16.61 -3.27
CA PRO A 36 -0.74 17.83 -3.89
C PRO A 36 -1.54 18.24 -5.15
N VAL A 37 -2.57 17.47 -5.43
CA VAL A 37 -3.46 17.45 -6.55
C VAL A 37 -4.67 18.36 -6.32
N LEU A 38 -5.00 18.71 -5.07
CA LEU A 38 -6.14 19.54 -4.74
C LEU A 38 -5.68 20.67 -3.81
N SER A 39 -6.14 21.87 -4.16
CA SER A 39 -5.64 23.18 -3.74
C SER A 39 -5.41 23.36 -2.23
N PRO A 40 -4.61 24.35 -1.81
CA PRO A 40 -4.35 24.68 -0.41
C PRO A 40 -5.60 25.09 0.40
N SER A 41 -6.75 25.28 -0.25
CA SER A 41 -8.01 25.72 0.36
C SER A 41 -8.65 24.58 1.18
N GLN A 42 -8.56 24.78 2.48
CA GLN A 42 -9.33 24.15 3.56
C GLN A 42 -10.66 23.51 3.12
N SER A 43 -10.74 22.19 3.20
CA SER A 43 -12.01 21.51 3.48
C SER A 43 -11.75 20.62 4.70
N ASN A 44 -12.73 20.52 5.60
CA ASN A 44 -12.65 19.84 6.90
C ASN A 44 -12.51 18.31 6.80
N GLY A 45 -11.71 17.81 5.84
CA GLY A 45 -11.55 16.39 5.54
C GLY A 45 -12.85 15.66 5.19
N LYS A 46 -13.96 16.38 4.93
CA LYS A 46 -15.34 15.89 4.76
C LYS A 46 -15.72 15.62 3.31
N GLY A 47 -15.09 16.31 2.35
CA GLY A 47 -15.39 16.17 0.92
C GLY A 47 -14.97 14.82 0.34
N LYS A 48 -15.56 14.45 -0.81
CA LYS A 48 -15.21 13.24 -1.59
C LYS A 48 -13.80 13.30 -2.18
N ASP A 49 -13.20 14.49 -2.24
CA ASP A 49 -11.80 14.71 -2.59
C ASP A 49 -10.81 14.13 -1.57
N CYS A 50 -11.24 13.90 -0.33
CA CYS A 50 -10.45 13.28 0.73
C CYS A 50 -10.72 11.77 0.88
N VAL A 51 -11.54 11.20 -0.01
CA VAL A 51 -11.89 9.78 -0.04
C VAL A 51 -11.12 9.09 -1.16
N PHE A 52 -10.57 7.92 -0.85
CA PHE A 52 -9.85 7.08 -1.80
C PHE A 52 -10.45 5.69 -1.86
N THR A 53 -10.49 5.09 -3.04
CA THR A 53 -10.77 3.67 -3.21
C THR A 53 -9.45 2.90 -3.09
N GLU A 54 -9.38 1.97 -2.13
CA GLU A 54 -8.29 1.02 -2.03
C GLU A 54 -8.47 -0.11 -3.04
N ILE A 55 -7.48 -0.27 -3.92
CA ILE A 55 -7.50 -1.26 -4.99
C ILE A 55 -6.30 -2.19 -4.80
N VAL A 56 -6.57 -3.50 -4.75
CA VAL A 56 -5.54 -4.52 -4.88
C VAL A 56 -5.30 -4.75 -6.36
N LEU A 57 -4.10 -4.42 -6.81
CA LEU A 57 -3.69 -4.57 -8.20
C LEU A 57 -3.33 -6.02 -8.51
N GLU A 58 -3.35 -6.38 -9.80
CA GLU A 58 -2.95 -7.70 -10.31
C GLU A 58 -1.51 -8.07 -9.92
N ASN A 59 -0.64 -7.08 -9.72
CA ASN A 59 0.74 -7.28 -9.28
C ASN A 59 0.89 -7.38 -7.75
N ASN A 60 -0.21 -7.57 -7.01
CA ASN A 60 -0.29 -7.68 -5.54
C ASN A 60 0.13 -6.42 -4.76
N TYR A 61 0.29 -5.28 -5.44
CA TYR A 61 0.44 -3.99 -4.75
C TYR A 61 -0.92 -3.33 -4.50
N THR A 62 -0.94 -2.41 -3.54
CA THR A 62 -2.11 -1.57 -3.28
C THR A 62 -1.99 -0.25 -4.01
N ALA A 63 -3.06 0.19 -4.70
CA ALA A 63 -3.22 1.54 -5.20
C ALA A 63 -4.34 2.27 -4.46
N LEU A 64 -4.24 3.59 -4.40
CA LEU A 64 -5.25 4.47 -3.78
C LEU A 64 -5.74 5.47 -4.82
N GLN A 65 -6.91 5.21 -5.38
CA GLN A 65 -7.54 6.07 -6.39
C GLN A 65 -8.45 7.09 -5.72
N ASN A 66 -8.42 8.35 -6.15
CA ASN A 66 -9.32 9.36 -5.59
C ASN A 66 -10.78 9.09 -5.99
N ALA A 67 -11.70 9.17 -5.03
CA ALA A 67 -13.11 8.87 -5.27
C ALA A 67 -13.85 9.98 -6.06
N LYS A 68 -13.35 11.23 -6.04
CA LYS A 68 -13.90 12.33 -6.82
C LYS A 68 -13.31 12.39 -8.23
N TYR A 69 -12.04 12.05 -8.39
CA TYR A 69 -11.32 12.14 -9.65
C TYR A 69 -10.86 10.76 -10.10
N GLU A 70 -11.64 10.15 -10.99
CA GLU A 70 -11.32 8.85 -11.55
C GLU A 70 -10.01 8.89 -12.35
N GLY A 71 -9.23 7.80 -12.32
CA GLY A 71 -7.90 7.74 -12.92
C GLY A 71 -6.81 8.51 -12.18
N TRP A 72 -7.12 9.25 -11.11
CA TRP A 72 -6.11 9.96 -10.31
C TRP A 72 -5.73 9.14 -9.09
N TYR A 73 -4.45 8.82 -8.99
CA TYR A 73 -3.90 8.00 -7.93
C TYR A 73 -3.04 8.82 -6.97
N MET A 74 -3.04 8.42 -5.71
CA MET A 74 -2.01 8.84 -4.77
C MET A 74 -0.65 8.34 -5.29
N ALA A 75 0.36 9.21 -5.29
CA ALA A 75 1.66 8.85 -5.82
C ALA A 75 2.80 9.62 -5.17
N PHE A 76 3.95 8.97 -5.07
CA PHE A 76 5.21 9.60 -4.68
C PHE A 76 6.30 9.29 -5.71
N THR A 77 7.06 10.32 -6.05
CA THR A 77 8.29 10.17 -6.83
C THR A 77 9.31 9.32 -6.08
N ARG A 78 10.33 8.82 -6.79
CA ARG A 78 11.44 8.05 -6.20
C ARG A 78 12.12 8.76 -5.01
N LYS A 79 12.13 10.10 -5.00
CA LYS A 79 12.69 10.91 -3.91
C LYS A 79 11.71 11.12 -2.74
N GLY A 80 10.56 10.44 -2.74
CA GLY A 80 9.50 10.59 -1.73
C GLY A 80 8.68 11.87 -1.85
N ARG A 81 8.84 12.67 -2.91
CA ARG A 81 8.02 13.87 -3.12
C ARG A 81 6.67 13.47 -3.70
N PRO A 82 5.55 14.02 -3.21
CA PRO A 82 4.25 13.63 -3.71
C PRO A 82 3.99 14.19 -5.11
N ARG A 83 3.23 13.46 -5.94
CA ARG A 83 3.06 13.74 -7.37
C ARG A 83 1.63 14.14 -7.71
N LYS A 84 1.46 14.95 -8.77
CA LYS A 84 0.15 15.40 -9.25
C LYS A 84 -0.65 14.23 -9.84
N GLY A 85 -1.87 14.01 -9.37
CA GLY A 85 -2.76 12.92 -9.78
C GLY A 85 -3.08 12.92 -11.27
N SER A 86 -3.21 14.09 -11.88
CA SER A 86 -3.38 14.23 -13.34
C SER A 86 -2.23 13.64 -14.16
N LYS A 87 -1.07 13.37 -13.56
CA LYS A 87 0.09 12.74 -14.21
C LYS A 87 0.23 11.26 -13.87
N THR A 88 -0.63 10.71 -13.02
CA THR A 88 -0.54 9.33 -12.55
C THR A 88 -1.24 8.36 -13.49
N ARG A 89 -0.76 7.12 -13.53
CA ARG A 89 -1.40 5.98 -14.20
C ARG A 89 -1.21 4.74 -13.33
N GLN A 90 -2.17 3.82 -13.36
CA GLN A 90 -2.20 2.62 -12.51
C GLN A 90 -0.94 1.75 -12.60
N HIS A 91 -0.33 1.62 -13.78
CA HIS A 91 0.86 0.78 -13.99
C HIS A 91 2.16 1.40 -13.45
N GLN A 92 2.16 2.67 -13.04
CA GLN A 92 3.37 3.35 -12.60
C GLN A 92 3.74 2.94 -11.17
N ARG A 93 5.02 2.58 -10.92
CA ARG A 93 5.49 2.17 -9.59
C ARG A 93 5.26 3.22 -8.50
N GLU A 94 5.18 4.50 -8.87
CA GLU A 94 4.95 5.61 -7.96
C GLU A 94 3.58 5.57 -7.28
N VAL A 95 2.60 4.84 -7.84
CA VAL A 95 1.26 4.67 -7.26
C VAL A 95 1.12 3.36 -6.46
N HIS A 96 2.17 2.56 -6.38
CA HIS A 96 2.15 1.24 -5.74
C HIS A 96 2.59 1.34 -4.28
N PHE A 97 1.73 0.88 -3.38
CA PHE A 97 1.93 0.90 -1.95
C PHE A 97 1.88 -0.50 -1.35
N MET A 98 2.49 -0.64 -0.17
CA MET A 98 2.39 -1.83 0.66
C MET A 98 1.89 -1.43 2.04
N LYS A 99 0.84 -2.11 2.52
CA LYS A 99 0.36 -1.97 3.89
C LYS A 99 1.39 -2.56 4.85
N ARG A 100 1.74 -1.80 5.90
CA ARG A 100 2.70 -2.21 6.91
C ARG A 100 2.11 -2.02 8.29
N LEU A 101 2.41 -2.95 9.19
CA LEU A 101 2.10 -2.80 10.60
C LEU A 101 2.85 -1.58 11.17
N PRO A 102 2.25 -0.84 12.11
CA PRO A 102 2.95 0.21 12.84
C PRO A 102 4.21 -0.34 13.53
N LYS A 103 5.31 0.43 13.51
CA LYS A 103 6.54 0.05 14.23
C LYS A 103 6.24 -0.18 15.71
N GLY A 104 6.74 -1.27 16.27
CA GLY A 104 6.50 -1.67 17.67
C GLY A 104 5.24 -2.49 17.89
N HIS A 105 4.43 -2.73 16.85
CA HIS A 105 3.39 -3.75 16.90
C HIS A 105 4.03 -5.11 16.61
N GLN A 106 4.48 -5.79 17.67
CA GLN A 106 4.85 -7.20 17.58
C GLN A 106 3.57 -7.97 17.34
N THR A 107 3.52 -8.77 16.27
CA THR A 107 2.45 -9.76 16.13
C THR A 107 2.58 -10.71 17.32
N THR A 108 1.54 -10.80 18.15
CA THR A 108 1.48 -11.78 19.24
C THR A 108 1.43 -13.22 18.72
N GLU A 109 1.35 -13.40 17.40
CA GLU A 109 1.69 -14.65 16.74
C GLU A 109 3.19 -14.91 16.95
N PRO A 110 3.57 -15.91 17.78
CA PRO A 110 4.94 -16.39 17.74
C PRO A 110 5.18 -16.77 16.29
N HIS A 111 6.14 -16.11 15.65
CA HIS A 111 6.58 -16.44 14.30
C HIS A 111 6.74 -17.96 14.29
N ARG A 112 5.78 -18.71 13.73
CA ARG A 112 5.89 -20.16 13.67
C ARG A 112 7.21 -20.38 12.97
N ARG A 113 8.17 -20.94 13.70
CA ARG A 113 9.45 -21.32 13.13
C ARG A 113 9.08 -22.11 11.89
N PHE A 114 9.60 -21.73 10.73
CA PHE A 114 9.39 -22.52 9.54
C PHE A 114 9.86 -23.94 9.87
N GLU A 115 8.91 -24.84 10.05
CA GLU A 115 9.19 -26.25 10.18
C GLU A 115 9.53 -26.70 8.78
N PHE A 116 10.83 -26.91 8.53
CA PHE A 116 11.24 -27.66 7.37
C PHE A 116 10.61 -29.04 7.51
N LEU A 117 9.54 -29.28 6.75
CA LEU A 117 9.06 -30.62 6.51
C LEU A 117 10.24 -31.34 5.86
N ASN A 118 10.89 -32.21 6.63
CA ASN A 118 11.89 -33.14 6.13
C ASN A 118 11.18 -34.13 5.21
N TYR A 119 10.88 -33.70 3.99
CA TYR A 119 10.53 -34.63 2.93
C TYR A 119 11.74 -35.54 2.75
N PRO A 120 11.59 -36.87 2.82
CA PRO A 120 12.66 -37.76 2.43
C PRO A 120 13.02 -37.35 1.00
N PHE A 121 14.24 -36.84 0.82
CA PHE A 121 14.79 -36.60 -0.51
C PHE A 121 14.70 -37.93 -1.24
N ASN A 122 13.73 -38.07 -2.15
CA ASN A 122 13.82 -39.09 -3.18
C ASN A 122 15.11 -38.76 -3.92
N ARG A 123 16.14 -39.56 -3.64
CA ARG A 123 17.45 -39.46 -4.26
C ARG A 123 17.21 -39.31 -5.74
N ARG A 124 17.55 -38.14 -6.27
CA ARG A 124 17.51 -37.82 -7.70
C ARG A 124 18.03 -39.05 -8.44
N SER A 125 17.19 -39.70 -9.26
CA SER A 125 17.64 -40.83 -10.05
C SER A 125 18.84 -40.35 -10.85
N LYS A 126 19.98 -41.03 -10.68
CA LYS A 126 21.18 -40.79 -11.48
C LYS A 126 20.73 -40.88 -12.94
N ARG A 127 20.87 -39.79 -13.70
CA ARG A 127 20.75 -39.82 -15.16
C ARG A 127 21.73 -40.87 -15.65
N THR A 128 21.24 -41.94 -16.23
CA THR A 128 22.04 -42.91 -16.98
C THR A 128 22.65 -42.14 -18.16
N ARG A 129 23.93 -41.78 -18.05
CA ARG A 129 24.72 -41.40 -19.22
C ARG A 129 24.89 -42.68 -20.02
N ASN A 130 24.14 -42.83 -21.10
CA ASN A 130 24.48 -43.81 -22.13
C ASN A 130 25.89 -43.45 -22.62
N SER A 131 26.88 -44.24 -22.22
CA SER A 131 28.16 -44.29 -22.90
C SER A 131 27.92 -44.94 -24.25
N SER A 132 27.79 -44.14 -25.31
CA SER A 132 27.89 -44.60 -26.68
C SER A 132 29.29 -45.20 -26.87
N SER A 133 29.39 -46.52 -27.00
CA SER A 133 30.61 -47.18 -27.44
C SER A 133 30.90 -46.78 -28.88
N ARG A 134 32.13 -46.32 -29.13
CA ARG A 134 32.78 -46.48 -30.42
C ARG A 134 33.94 -47.43 -30.22
#